data_AF-A0AAN8WBT7-F1
#
_entry.id   AF-A0AAN8WBT7-F1
#
_cell.length_a   1.000
_cell.length_b   1.000
_cell.length_c   1.000
_cell.angle_alpha   90.00
_cell.angle_beta   90.00
_cell.angle_gamma   90.00
#
_symmetry.space_group_name_H-M   'P 1'
#
loop_
_entity.id
_entity.type
_entity.pdbx_description
1 polymer ?
#
loop_
_entity_poly.entity_id
_entity_poly.type
_entity_poly.pdbx_seq_one_letter_code
_entity_poly.pdbx_strand_id
1 'polypeptide(L)'
;AFTAMITAETSVGKIVTIDPPNEYEKSSDGMPRLRMIYNMDPSIPFNSTVFLKGDEVSYNFPILETEQGHISGTEFLDVEPGKYEVYLPFSLDEHYEKSIGEFSVRLGGVYNFLVHRALNSSSSKDVTLNLYKITSENSVHMLWLVPQYFVITVSEVMFSITGLEFSFTQAPASMKSVLQAAWLLTVAFGNLIVVVIAEAKFFSRQALEFFLFAALMFVDMIIFAILASRYKYIGDQEEDCTAGIDITPTKPGRDNEGFADDETKF
;
A
#
# COMPACT_ATOMS: atom_id res chain seq x y z
N ALA A 1 4.20 -15.23 9.03
CA ALA A 1 5.24 -15.57 10.02
C ALA A 1 4.57 -16.19 11.24
N PHE A 2 5.28 -17.01 12.01
CA PHE A 2 4.72 -17.68 13.18
C PHE A 2 5.27 -17.03 14.46
N THR A 3 4.44 -16.94 15.50
CA THR A 3 4.92 -16.65 16.85
C THR A 3 5.13 -17.97 17.57
N ALA A 4 6.35 -18.20 18.04
CA ALA A 4 6.67 -19.31 18.91
C ALA A 4 6.96 -18.78 20.31
N MET A 5 6.35 -19.41 21.31
CA MET A 5 6.68 -19.19 22.70
C MET A 5 7.58 -20.32 23.18
N ILE A 6 8.66 -19.97 23.86
CA ILE A 6 9.55 -20.93 24.52
C ILE A 6 9.36 -20.76 26.01
N THR A 7 8.83 -21.79 26.67
CA THR A 7 8.75 -21.87 28.12
C THR A 7 9.63 -23.02 28.60
N ALA A 8 10.19 -22.89 29.80
CA ALA A 8 10.97 -23.94 30.44
C ALA A 8 10.35 -24.25 31.79
N GLU A 9 9.86 -25.49 31.94
CA GLU A 9 9.33 -25.98 33.21
C GLU A 9 10.29 -27.08 33.70
N THR A 10 10.94 -26.83 34.84
CA THR A 10 11.79 -27.81 35.55
C THR A 10 12.60 -28.74 34.62
N SER A 11 13.52 -28.15 33.85
CA SER A 11 14.51 -28.82 32.97
C SER A 11 14.06 -29.27 31.57
N VAL A 12 12.79 -29.13 31.19
CA VAL A 12 12.31 -29.40 29.81
C VAL A 12 11.81 -28.11 29.17
N GLY A 13 12.38 -27.75 28.02
CA GLY A 13 11.90 -26.64 27.21
C GLY A 13 10.73 -27.07 26.33
N LYS A 14 9.57 -26.43 26.47
CA LYS A 14 8.41 -26.61 25.59
C LYS A 14 8.37 -25.43 24.61
N ILE A 15 8.45 -25.75 23.32
CA ILE A 15 8.23 -24.78 22.24
C ILE A 15 6.80 -24.94 21.78
N VAL A 16 6.04 -23.85 21.81
CA VAL A 16 4.63 -23.83 21.44
C VAL A 16 4.44 -22.82 20.32
N THR A 17 3.92 -23.28 19.19
CA THR A 17 3.50 -22.40 18.10
C THR A 17 2.10 -21.88 18.42
N ILE A 18 1.93 -20.55 18.35
CA ILE A 18 0.69 -19.89 18.74
C ILE A 18 -0.14 -19.64 17.48
N ASP A 19 -1.33 -20.24 17.43
CA ASP A 19 -2.33 -20.04 16.39
C ASP A 19 -3.36 -18.97 16.80
N PRO A 20 -3.87 -18.15 15.85
CA PRO A 20 -3.51 -18.06 14.44
C PRO A 20 -2.10 -17.46 14.18
N PRO A 21 -1.51 -17.62 12.98
CA PRO A 21 -0.22 -17.01 12.64
C PRO A 21 -0.25 -15.48 12.74
N ASN A 22 0.92 -14.85 12.81
CA ASN A 22 0.98 -13.38 12.86
C ASN A 22 0.43 -12.79 11.58
N GLU A 23 -0.57 -11.95 11.74
CA GLU A 23 -1.10 -11.10 10.70
C GLU A 23 -0.33 -9.77 10.74
N TYR A 24 0.34 -9.45 9.63
CA TYR A 24 1.05 -8.17 9.49
C TYR A 24 0.14 -7.06 8.93
N GLU A 25 -1.05 -7.44 8.48
CA GLU A 25 -2.00 -6.54 7.87
C GLU A 25 -2.62 -5.62 8.92
N LYS A 26 -2.71 -4.34 8.57
CA LYS A 26 -3.36 -3.32 9.40
C LYS A 26 -4.87 -3.44 9.23
N SER A 27 -5.65 -3.05 10.24
CA SER A 27 -7.13 -3.02 10.12
C SER A 27 -7.53 -2.19 8.89
N SER A 28 -8.57 -2.64 8.18
CA SER A 28 -9.17 -1.89 7.06
C SER A 28 -9.60 -0.51 7.49
N ASP A 29 -10.03 -0.39 8.75
CA ASP A 29 -10.58 0.83 9.33
C ASP A 29 -9.47 1.73 9.90
N GLY A 30 -8.20 1.31 9.81
CA GLY A 30 -7.04 2.02 10.36
C GLY A 30 -6.94 1.92 11.89
N MET A 31 -7.87 1.22 12.53
CA MET A 31 -7.86 0.96 13.96
C MET A 31 -6.66 0.07 14.35
N PRO A 32 -6.08 0.26 15.53
CA PRO A 32 -5.06 -0.65 16.00
C PRO A 32 -5.61 -2.05 16.25
N ARG A 33 -4.81 -3.05 15.88
CA ARG A 33 -5.10 -4.46 16.17
C ARG A 33 -4.33 -4.90 17.39
N LEU A 34 -5.02 -5.57 18.30
CA LEU A 34 -4.45 -6.14 19.50
C LEU A 34 -4.71 -7.64 19.57
N ARG A 35 -3.67 -8.39 19.92
CA ARG A 35 -3.78 -9.81 20.22
C ARG A 35 -3.19 -10.12 21.58
N MET A 36 -3.92 -10.92 22.34
CA MET A 36 -3.43 -11.47 23.59
C MET A 36 -2.66 -12.75 23.33
N ILE A 37 -1.46 -12.85 23.89
CA ILE A 37 -0.73 -14.10 24.04
C ILE A 37 -0.61 -14.34 25.54
N TYR A 38 -0.94 -15.54 25.99
CA TYR A 38 -0.92 -15.86 27.41
C TYR A 38 -0.19 -17.17 27.69
N ASN A 39 0.53 -17.19 28.81
CA ASN A 39 1.12 -18.37 29.43
C ASN A 39 0.79 -18.30 30.92
N MET A 40 -0.29 -18.98 31.28
CA MET A 40 -0.92 -18.84 32.59
C MET A 40 -0.80 -20.12 33.41
N ASP A 41 -1.03 -19.97 34.72
CA ASP A 41 -1.03 -21.09 35.65
C ASP A 41 -2.32 -21.93 35.50
N PRO A 42 -2.25 -23.26 35.72
CA PRO A 42 -3.42 -24.15 35.77
C PRO A 42 -4.57 -23.72 36.68
N SER A 43 -4.28 -22.87 37.66
CA SER A 43 -5.25 -22.32 38.62
C SER A 43 -6.26 -21.34 38.02
N ILE A 44 -6.01 -20.78 36.83
CA ILE A 44 -6.99 -19.92 36.15
C ILE A 44 -7.97 -20.80 35.38
N PRO A 45 -9.30 -20.69 35.62
CA PRO A 45 -10.27 -21.50 34.92
C PRO A 45 -10.30 -21.18 33.43
N PHE A 46 -10.37 -22.22 32.60
CA PHE A 46 -10.68 -22.08 31.18
C PHE A 46 -12.09 -21.47 31.00
N ASN A 47 -12.28 -20.74 29.89
CA ASN A 47 -13.47 -19.92 29.58
C ASN A 47 -13.61 -18.63 30.40
N SER A 48 -12.61 -18.29 31.22
CA SER A 48 -12.55 -16.96 31.81
C SER A 48 -12.15 -15.91 30.76
N THR A 49 -12.53 -14.65 30.97
CA THR A 49 -12.22 -13.56 30.05
C THR A 49 -11.26 -12.56 30.71
N VAL A 50 -10.20 -12.18 30.00
CA VAL A 50 -9.33 -11.07 30.40
C VAL A 50 -10.02 -9.77 30.03
N PHE A 51 -10.13 -8.89 31.01
CA PHE A 51 -10.79 -7.60 30.87
C PHE A 51 -9.75 -6.52 30.57
N LEU A 52 -9.94 -5.85 29.44
CA LEU A 52 -9.16 -4.70 29.02
C LEU A 52 -10.00 -3.45 29.23
N LYS A 53 -9.58 -2.57 30.14
CA LYS A 53 -10.28 -1.30 30.40
C LYS A 53 -9.58 -0.16 29.66
N GLY A 54 -10.25 0.42 28.68
CA GLY A 54 -9.85 1.68 28.07
C GLY A 54 -10.53 2.88 28.73
N ASP A 55 -10.18 4.07 28.26
CA ASP A 55 -10.76 5.33 28.74
C ASP A 55 -12.27 5.42 28.45
N GLU A 56 -12.71 4.98 27.26
CA GLU A 56 -14.11 5.02 26.82
C GLU A 56 -14.73 3.63 26.56
N VAL A 57 -13.92 2.67 26.09
CA VAL A 57 -14.38 1.34 25.69
C VAL A 57 -13.59 0.26 26.43
N SER A 58 -14.28 -0.83 26.77
CA SER A 58 -13.67 -2.02 27.38
C SER A 58 -13.79 -3.23 26.46
N TYR A 59 -12.76 -4.07 26.45
CA TYR A 59 -12.67 -5.25 25.59
C TYR A 59 -12.44 -6.52 26.41
N ASN A 60 -13.04 -7.62 25.97
CA ASN A 60 -12.94 -8.92 26.64
C ASN A 60 -12.20 -9.91 25.75
N PHE A 61 -11.14 -10.51 26.27
CA PHE A 61 -10.36 -11.53 25.58
C PHE A 61 -10.58 -12.89 26.23
N PRO A 62 -11.23 -13.86 25.57
CA PRO A 62 -11.48 -15.17 26.17
C PRO A 62 -10.22 -16.01 26.28
N ILE A 63 -10.07 -16.69 27.41
CA ILE A 63 -9.06 -17.73 27.63
C ILE A 63 -9.70 -19.07 27.26
N LEU A 64 -9.32 -19.60 26.10
CA LEU A 64 -9.84 -20.85 25.56
C LEU A 64 -8.95 -22.03 25.98
N GLU A 65 -9.56 -23.18 26.27
CA GLU A 65 -8.83 -24.43 26.46
C GLU A 65 -8.25 -24.89 25.12
N THR A 66 -6.94 -25.10 25.05
CA THR A 66 -6.27 -25.63 23.85
C THR A 66 -5.52 -26.92 24.16
N GLU A 67 -5.21 -27.69 23.11
CA GLU A 67 -4.40 -28.92 23.21
C GLU A 67 -3.02 -28.69 23.85
N GLN A 68 -2.56 -27.42 23.88
CA GLN A 68 -1.27 -27.00 24.38
C GLN A 68 -1.31 -26.58 25.86
N GLY A 69 -2.48 -26.65 26.52
CA GLY A 69 -2.71 -26.29 27.93
C GLY A 69 -2.97 -24.79 28.10
N HIS A 70 -2.35 -24.18 29.11
CA HIS A 70 -2.51 -22.75 29.45
C HIS A 70 -1.62 -21.80 28.62
N ILE A 71 -1.14 -22.27 27.46
CA ILE A 71 -0.35 -21.49 26.51
C ILE A 71 -1.15 -21.41 25.22
N SER A 72 -1.64 -20.21 24.90
CA SER A 72 -2.33 -19.96 23.64
C SER A 72 -2.38 -18.46 23.34
N GLY A 73 -2.94 -18.11 22.19
CA GLY A 73 -3.22 -16.74 21.79
C GLY A 73 -4.65 -16.57 21.34
N THR A 74 -5.20 -15.38 21.51
CA THR A 74 -6.51 -15.04 20.96
C THR A 74 -6.40 -14.66 19.49
N GLU A 75 -7.54 -14.47 18.83
CA GLU A 75 -7.61 -13.76 17.57
C GLU A 75 -7.27 -12.27 17.74
N PHE A 76 -6.95 -11.61 16.63
CA PHE A 76 -6.75 -10.16 16.61
C PHE A 76 -8.09 -9.46 16.75
N LEU A 77 -8.12 -8.46 17.63
CA LEU A 77 -9.27 -7.60 17.83
C LEU A 77 -8.91 -6.16 17.48
N ASP A 78 -9.79 -5.49 16.75
CA ASP A 78 -9.68 -4.06 16.49
C ASP A 78 -10.12 -3.29 17.74
N VAL A 79 -9.21 -2.46 18.27
CA VAL A 79 -9.43 -1.67 19.49
C VAL A 79 -9.29 -0.19 19.19
N GLU A 80 -9.90 0.66 20.02
CA GLU A 80 -9.73 2.11 19.90
C GLU A 80 -8.30 2.56 20.29
N PRO A 81 -7.74 3.62 19.70
CA PRO A 81 -6.44 4.14 20.12
C PRO A 81 -6.56 4.77 21.51
N GLY A 82 -5.75 4.30 22.46
CA GLY A 82 -5.87 4.76 23.85
C GLY A 82 -4.89 4.07 24.79
N LYS A 83 -5.00 4.41 26.07
CA LYS A 83 -4.34 3.67 27.15
C LYS A 83 -5.28 2.60 27.65
N TYR A 84 -4.74 1.41 27.86
CA TYR A 84 -5.47 0.27 28.34
C TYR A 84 -4.82 -0.29 29.59
N GLU A 85 -5.66 -0.57 30.58
CA GLU A 85 -5.30 -1.29 31.79
C GLU A 85 -5.81 -2.73 31.70
N VAL A 86 -4.98 -3.69 32.10
CA VAL A 86 -5.33 -5.12 32.04
C VAL A 86 -5.68 -5.67 33.40
N TYR A 87 -6.82 -6.35 33.45
CA TYR A 87 -7.36 -7.04 34.60
C TYR A 87 -7.51 -8.51 34.29
N LEU A 88 -6.87 -9.37 35.08
CA LEU A 88 -7.02 -10.81 34.91
C LEU A 88 -8.27 -11.35 35.60
N PRO A 89 -8.81 -12.47 35.12
CA PRO A 89 -9.81 -13.21 35.86
C PRO A 89 -9.16 -13.94 37.04
N PHE A 90 -9.85 -13.88 38.18
CA PHE A 90 -9.60 -14.69 39.36
C PHE A 90 -10.58 -15.87 39.46
N SER A 91 -11.82 -15.67 39.01
CA SER A 91 -12.89 -16.68 38.91
C SER A 91 -13.65 -16.51 37.58
N LEU A 92 -14.64 -17.35 37.30
CA LEU A 92 -15.43 -17.33 36.05
C LEU A 92 -15.97 -15.94 35.70
N ASP A 93 -16.42 -15.18 36.70
CA ASP A 93 -17.00 -13.84 36.54
C ASP A 93 -16.33 -12.75 37.41
N GLU A 94 -15.31 -13.11 38.20
CA GLU A 94 -14.60 -12.16 39.07
C GLU A 94 -13.20 -11.86 38.54
N HIS A 95 -12.88 -10.58 38.42
CA HIS A 95 -11.57 -10.07 38.01
C HIS A 95 -10.78 -9.53 39.21
N TYR A 96 -9.45 -9.50 39.10
CA TYR A 96 -8.61 -8.86 40.10
C TYR A 96 -8.97 -7.37 40.26
N GLU A 97 -9.06 -6.86 41.48
CA GLU A 97 -9.34 -5.43 41.75
C GLU A 97 -8.18 -4.50 41.34
N LYS A 98 -6.97 -5.06 41.20
CA LYS A 98 -5.76 -4.29 40.87
C LYS A 98 -5.32 -4.59 39.43
N SER A 99 -5.07 -3.53 38.66
CA SER A 99 -4.50 -3.64 37.32
C SER A 99 -3.08 -4.21 37.37
N ILE A 100 -2.75 -5.05 36.40
CA ILE A 100 -1.46 -5.75 36.32
C ILE A 100 -0.42 -4.92 35.56
N GLY A 101 -0.90 -4.12 34.62
CA GLY A 101 -0.08 -3.20 33.85
C GLY A 101 -0.93 -2.31 32.97
N GLU A 102 -0.34 -1.20 32.56
CA GLU A 102 -0.88 -0.31 31.55
C GLU A 102 -0.07 -0.42 30.27
N PHE A 103 -0.73 -0.29 29.12
CA PHE A 103 -0.05 -0.10 27.85
C PHE A 103 -0.82 0.86 26.95
N SER A 104 -0.08 1.55 26.07
CA SER A 104 -0.67 2.51 25.13
C SER A 104 -0.63 1.97 23.71
N VAL A 105 -1.77 2.06 23.04
CA VAL A 105 -1.97 1.60 21.66
C VAL A 105 -2.22 2.83 20.78
N ARG A 106 -1.58 2.89 19.60
CA ARG A 106 -1.71 4.01 18.66
C ARG A 106 -2.27 3.54 17.31
N LEU A 107 -2.89 4.47 16.59
CA LEU A 107 -3.59 4.22 15.35
C LEU A 107 -2.73 3.46 14.31
N GLY A 108 -3.32 2.45 13.67
CA GLY A 108 -2.69 1.66 12.61
C GLY A 108 -1.47 0.83 13.05
N GLY A 109 -1.26 0.64 14.35
CA GLY A 109 -0.27 -0.31 14.88
C GLY A 109 -0.88 -1.69 15.12
N VAL A 110 -0.09 -2.74 14.94
CA VAL A 110 -0.48 -4.12 15.27
C VAL A 110 0.37 -4.57 16.46
N TYR A 111 -0.28 -4.95 17.55
CA TYR A 111 0.36 -5.21 18.83
C TYR A 111 0.01 -6.60 19.36
N ASN A 112 1.01 -7.31 19.87
CA ASN A 112 0.84 -8.50 20.69
C ASN A 112 1.15 -8.13 22.13
N PHE A 113 0.19 -8.26 23.04
CA PHE A 113 0.50 -8.18 24.46
C PHE A 113 0.63 -9.58 25.03
N LEU A 114 1.74 -9.81 25.71
CA LEU A 114 2.09 -11.05 26.34
C LEU A 114 1.80 -10.94 27.84
N VAL A 115 0.99 -11.86 28.33
CA VAL A 115 0.76 -12.07 29.76
C VAL A 115 1.44 -13.37 30.16
N HIS A 116 2.44 -13.29 31.04
CA HIS A 116 3.10 -14.48 31.56
C HIS A 116 3.46 -14.32 33.04
N ARG A 117 3.49 -15.47 33.74
CA ARG A 117 3.85 -15.53 35.15
C ARG A 117 5.36 -15.77 35.31
N ALA A 118 5.99 -15.05 36.24
CA ALA A 118 7.39 -15.28 36.57
C ALA A 118 7.58 -16.60 37.35
N LEU A 119 8.51 -17.45 36.89
CA LEU A 119 8.78 -18.79 37.43
C LEU A 119 9.31 -18.82 38.88
N ASN A 120 9.77 -17.69 39.42
CA ASN A 120 10.55 -17.64 40.66
C ASN A 120 9.78 -17.12 41.89
N SER A 121 8.47 -16.89 41.79
CA SER A 121 7.69 -16.30 42.88
C SER A 121 6.57 -17.23 43.35
N SER A 122 6.67 -17.71 44.59
CA SER A 122 5.63 -18.48 45.28
C SER A 122 4.37 -17.67 45.59
N SER A 123 4.35 -16.37 45.26
CA SER A 123 3.14 -15.55 45.31
C SER A 123 2.45 -15.56 43.95
N SER A 124 1.14 -15.81 43.94
CA SER A 124 0.27 -15.77 42.74
C SER A 124 0.17 -14.38 42.08
N LYS A 125 0.93 -13.38 42.56
CA LYS A 125 0.78 -11.97 42.22
C LYS A 125 1.81 -11.41 41.23
N ASP A 126 2.85 -12.17 40.88
CA ASP A 126 3.89 -11.69 39.95
C ASP A 126 3.58 -12.13 38.51
N VAL A 127 2.52 -11.54 37.96
CA VAL A 127 2.23 -11.59 36.52
C VAL A 127 2.88 -10.39 35.86
N THR A 128 3.61 -10.62 34.77
CA THR A 128 4.24 -9.56 33.99
C THR A 128 3.55 -9.38 32.65
N LEU A 129 3.32 -8.13 32.29
CA LEU A 129 2.74 -7.72 31.02
C LEU A 129 3.84 -7.13 30.14
N ASN A 130 4.01 -7.69 28.94
CA ASN A 130 4.93 -7.16 27.93
C ASN A 130 4.18 -6.84 26.64
N LEU A 131 4.39 -5.65 26.07
CA LEU A 131 3.81 -5.27 24.78
C LEU A 131 4.85 -5.40 23.66
N TYR A 132 4.56 -6.22 22.67
CA TYR A 132 5.36 -6.36 21.45
C TYR A 132 4.66 -5.67 20.29
N LYS A 133 5.38 -4.76 19.61
CA LYS A 133 4.90 -4.10 18.39
C LYS A 133 5.27 -4.96 17.18
N ILE A 134 4.28 -5.48 16.45
CA ILE A 134 4.50 -6.23 15.21
C ILE A 134 4.67 -5.26 14.05
N THR A 135 3.70 -4.35 13.91
CA THR A 135 3.67 -3.36 12.82
C THR A 135 3.68 -1.97 13.43
N SER A 136 4.51 -1.08 12.89
CA SER A 136 4.62 0.30 13.36
C SER A 136 3.30 1.07 13.19
N GLU A 137 3.02 1.87 14.22
CA GLU A 137 1.94 2.85 14.25
C GLU A 137 2.02 3.83 13.08
N ASN A 138 0.86 4.31 12.62
CA ASN A 138 0.82 5.33 11.60
C ASN A 138 1.32 6.66 12.17
N SER A 139 2.38 7.20 11.58
CA SER A 139 3.03 8.43 12.03
C SER A 139 2.86 9.60 11.05
N VAL A 140 2.36 9.34 9.84
CA VAL A 140 2.29 10.35 8.77
C VAL A 140 0.84 10.65 8.44
N HIS A 141 0.50 11.94 8.45
CA HIS A 141 -0.82 12.40 8.06
C HIS A 141 -1.08 12.15 6.58
N MET A 142 -2.27 11.68 6.21
CA MET A 142 -2.64 11.42 4.81
C MET A 142 -2.49 12.66 3.91
N LEU A 143 -2.62 13.87 4.48
CA LEU A 143 -2.40 15.13 3.76
C LEU A 143 -1.00 15.26 3.15
N TRP A 144 0.01 14.53 3.63
CA TRP A 144 1.35 14.55 3.01
C TRP A 144 1.39 13.94 1.61
N LEU A 145 0.36 13.19 1.21
CA LEU A 145 0.22 12.71 -0.17
C LEU A 145 -0.19 13.82 -1.14
N VAL A 146 -0.90 14.86 -0.64
CA VAL A 146 -1.46 15.92 -1.50
C VAL A 146 -0.36 16.66 -2.29
N PRO A 147 0.75 17.13 -1.68
CA PRO A 147 1.82 17.78 -2.43
C PRO A 147 2.45 16.88 -3.49
N GLN A 148 2.62 15.59 -3.20
CA GLN A 148 3.23 14.64 -4.13
C GLN A 148 2.35 14.42 -5.37
N TYR A 149 1.05 14.17 -5.18
CA TYR A 149 0.11 14.02 -6.29
C TYR A 149 -0.03 15.30 -7.10
N PHE A 150 -0.03 16.45 -6.45
CA PHE A 150 -0.08 17.73 -7.14
C PHE A 150 1.13 17.94 -8.06
N VAL A 151 2.36 17.71 -7.55
CA VAL A 151 3.57 17.89 -8.37
C VAL A 151 3.62 16.89 -9.53
N ILE A 152 3.27 15.63 -9.30
CA ILE A 152 3.27 14.60 -10.36
C ILE A 152 2.25 14.94 -11.45
N THR A 153 1.02 15.31 -11.07
CA THR A 153 -0.05 15.62 -12.05
C THR A 153 0.27 16.87 -12.87
N VAL A 154 0.80 17.94 -12.25
CA VAL A 154 1.26 19.12 -12.98
C VAL A 154 2.40 18.77 -13.95
N SER A 155 3.36 17.94 -13.50
CA SER A 155 4.48 17.50 -14.35
C SER A 155 4.01 16.65 -15.53
N GLU A 156 3.04 15.77 -15.32
CA GLU A 156 2.45 14.93 -16.37
C GLU A 156 1.74 15.78 -17.43
N VAL A 157 0.91 16.74 -17.02
CA VAL A 157 0.21 17.63 -17.95
C VAL A 157 1.20 18.47 -18.75
N MET A 158 2.21 19.04 -18.08
CA MET A 158 3.22 19.85 -18.74
C MET A 158 4.07 19.04 -19.72
N PHE A 159 4.48 17.82 -19.39
CA PHE A 159 5.34 17.02 -20.26
C PHE A 159 4.55 16.31 -21.37
N SER A 160 3.45 15.65 -21.02
CA SER A 160 2.71 14.78 -21.94
C SER A 160 1.99 15.56 -23.03
N ILE A 161 1.22 16.61 -22.65
CA ILE A 161 0.44 17.38 -23.61
C ILE A 161 1.35 18.20 -24.52
N THR A 162 2.28 18.96 -23.95
CA THR A 162 3.16 19.82 -24.74
C THR A 162 4.16 19.01 -25.57
N GLY A 163 4.64 17.87 -25.07
CA GLY A 163 5.55 16.98 -25.79
C GLY A 163 4.89 16.35 -27.02
N LEU A 164 3.63 15.91 -26.89
CA LEU A 164 2.85 15.41 -28.02
C LEU A 164 2.54 16.50 -29.03
N GLU A 165 2.10 17.68 -28.57
CA GLU A 165 1.82 18.82 -29.44
C GLU A 165 3.07 19.23 -30.23
N PHE A 166 4.20 19.42 -29.57
CA PHE A 166 5.48 19.69 -30.21
C PHE A 166 5.83 18.62 -31.24
N SER A 167 5.72 17.35 -30.86
CA SER A 167 6.05 16.24 -31.77
C SER A 167 5.14 16.20 -32.99
N PHE A 168 3.85 16.56 -32.85
CA PHE A 168 2.93 16.67 -33.99
C PHE A 168 3.23 17.84 -34.91
N THR A 169 3.70 18.98 -34.38
CA THR A 169 4.12 20.13 -35.22
C THR A 169 5.40 19.85 -36.01
N GLN A 170 6.30 19.03 -35.46
CA GLN A 170 7.57 18.70 -36.11
C GLN A 170 7.49 17.46 -37.02
N ALA A 171 6.38 16.71 -37.00
CA ALA A 171 6.20 15.51 -37.81
C ALA A 171 5.45 15.80 -39.14
N PRO A 172 5.88 15.23 -40.28
CA PRO A 172 5.17 15.39 -41.54
C PRO A 172 3.74 14.80 -41.48
N ALA A 173 2.81 15.37 -42.25
CA ALA A 173 1.38 15.10 -42.17
C ALA A 173 0.99 13.61 -42.25
N SER A 174 1.75 12.81 -43.01
CA SER A 174 1.53 11.36 -43.17
C SER A 174 1.98 10.49 -41.99
N MET A 175 2.76 11.02 -41.04
CA MET A 175 3.39 10.23 -39.96
C MET A 175 2.73 10.40 -38.58
N LYS A 176 1.67 11.22 -38.46
CA LYS A 176 1.02 11.50 -37.15
C LYS A 176 0.58 10.24 -36.42
N SER A 177 0.01 9.25 -37.12
CA SER A 177 -0.39 7.97 -36.50
C SER A 177 0.80 7.14 -36.00
N VAL A 178 1.93 7.17 -36.71
CA VAL A 178 3.15 6.44 -36.33
C VAL A 178 3.77 7.08 -35.10
N LEU A 179 3.77 8.42 -35.02
CA LEU A 179 4.24 9.17 -33.87
C LEU A 179 3.44 8.85 -32.61
N GLN A 180 2.11 8.80 -32.70
CA GLN A 180 1.26 8.40 -31.57
C GLN A 180 1.56 6.98 -31.11
N ALA A 181 1.76 6.04 -32.04
CA ALA A 181 2.13 4.67 -31.72
C ALA A 181 3.52 4.60 -31.05
N ALA A 182 4.49 5.39 -31.52
CA ALA A 182 5.81 5.51 -30.92
C ALA A 182 5.73 6.11 -29.50
N TRP A 183 4.89 7.12 -29.29
CA TRP A 183 4.64 7.71 -27.97
C TRP A 183 4.11 6.65 -26.99
N LEU A 184 3.06 5.91 -27.37
CA LEU A 184 2.52 4.83 -26.54
C LEU A 184 3.55 3.72 -26.28
N LEU A 185 4.41 3.42 -27.25
CA LEU A 185 5.50 2.47 -27.08
C LEU A 185 6.50 2.95 -26.01
N THR A 186 6.83 4.24 -25.96
CA THR A 186 7.70 4.77 -24.90
C THR A 186 7.06 4.65 -23.51
N VAL A 187 5.75 4.89 -23.39
CA VAL A 187 5.01 4.68 -22.13
C VAL A 187 5.06 3.22 -21.70
N ALA A 188 4.82 2.29 -22.64
CA ALA A 188 4.89 0.86 -22.37
C ALA A 188 6.30 0.44 -21.91
N PHE A 189 7.34 0.97 -22.55
CA PHE A 189 8.73 0.71 -22.16
C PHE A 189 9.07 1.28 -20.78
N GLY A 190 8.58 2.49 -20.45
CA GLY A 190 8.73 3.08 -19.11
C GLY A 190 8.09 2.22 -18.03
N ASN A 191 6.86 1.74 -18.26
CA ASN A 191 6.17 0.83 -17.35
C ASN A 191 6.92 -0.50 -17.19
N LEU A 192 7.50 -1.03 -18.28
CA LEU A 192 8.30 -2.25 -18.22
C LEU A 192 9.54 -2.07 -17.31
N ILE A 193 10.24 -0.94 -17.41
CA ILE A 193 11.38 -0.63 -16.54
C ILE A 193 10.98 -0.64 -15.06
N VAL A 194 9.84 -0.02 -14.71
CA VAL A 194 9.34 0.02 -13.34
C VAL A 194 9.08 -1.39 -12.81
N VAL A 195 8.41 -2.24 -13.58
CA VAL A 195 8.11 -3.63 -13.18
C VAL A 195 9.39 -4.44 -12.99
N VAL A 196 10.35 -4.33 -13.91
CA VAL A 196 11.62 -5.05 -13.82
C VAL A 196 12.39 -4.66 -12.57
N ILE A 197 12.46 -3.36 -12.25
CA ILE A 197 13.17 -2.88 -11.05
C ILE A 197 12.48 -3.35 -9.77
N ALA A 198 11.14 -3.30 -9.72
CA ALA A 198 10.36 -3.71 -8.55
C ALA A 198 10.48 -5.23 -8.27
N GLU A 199 10.40 -6.06 -9.31
CA GLU A 199 10.52 -7.51 -9.17
C GLU A 199 11.95 -7.97 -8.86
N ALA A 200 12.96 -7.24 -9.36
CA ALA A 200 14.35 -7.61 -9.14
C ALA A 200 14.80 -7.49 -7.67
N LYS A 201 14.03 -6.79 -6.80
CA LYS A 201 14.31 -6.63 -5.36
C LYS A 201 15.77 -6.29 -5.05
N PHE A 202 16.39 -5.45 -5.87
CA PHE A 202 17.80 -5.08 -5.75
C PHE A 202 18.12 -4.41 -4.40
N PHE A 203 17.13 -3.76 -3.78
CA PHE A 203 17.30 -3.06 -2.51
C PHE A 203 16.34 -3.59 -1.45
N SER A 204 16.87 -3.93 -0.27
CA SER A 204 16.04 -4.34 0.87
C SER A 204 15.23 -3.19 1.47
N ARG A 205 15.52 -1.94 1.09
CA ARG A 205 14.88 -0.73 1.60
C ARG A 205 14.20 0.04 0.47
N GLN A 206 12.88 0.18 0.56
CA GLN A 206 12.05 0.90 -0.43
C GLN A 206 12.48 2.37 -0.64
N ALA A 207 13.04 3.02 0.38
CA ALA A 207 13.57 4.38 0.24
C ALA A 207 14.70 4.48 -0.81
N LEU A 208 15.54 3.44 -0.94
CA LEU A 208 16.62 3.43 -1.92
C LEU A 208 16.10 3.29 -3.35
N GLU A 209 14.99 2.56 -3.55
CA GLU A 209 14.34 2.45 -4.85
C GLU A 209 13.82 3.82 -5.30
N PHE A 210 13.19 4.59 -4.40
CA PHE A 210 12.76 5.95 -4.72
C PHE A 210 13.93 6.88 -5.08
N PHE A 211 15.07 6.78 -4.38
CA PHE A 211 16.26 7.55 -4.73
C PHE A 211 16.85 7.12 -6.09
N LEU A 212 16.80 5.83 -6.42
CA LEU A 212 17.23 5.33 -7.72
C LEU A 212 16.37 5.93 -8.84
N PHE A 213 15.04 5.90 -8.70
CA PHE A 213 14.15 6.51 -9.69
C PHE A 213 14.37 8.02 -9.81
N ALA A 214 14.58 8.72 -8.70
CA ALA A 214 14.90 10.14 -8.72
C ALA A 214 16.22 10.44 -9.46
N ALA A 215 17.26 9.63 -9.22
CA ALA A 215 18.54 9.77 -9.92
C ALA A 215 18.40 9.48 -11.42
N LEU A 216 17.62 8.45 -11.79
CA LEU A 216 17.36 8.10 -13.19
C LEU A 216 16.63 9.23 -13.93
N MET A 217 15.60 9.82 -13.30
CA MET A 217 14.90 10.99 -13.84
C MET A 217 15.80 12.22 -13.96
N PHE A 218 16.72 12.43 -13.00
CA PHE A 218 17.68 13.54 -13.07
C PHE A 218 18.67 13.38 -14.23
N VAL A 219 19.15 12.16 -14.48
CA VAL A 219 20.00 11.85 -15.63
C VAL A 219 19.23 12.07 -16.95
N ASP A 220 17.98 11.59 -17.03
CA ASP A 220 17.13 11.80 -18.21
C ASP A 220 16.91 13.29 -18.49
N MET A 221 16.65 14.09 -17.46
CA MET A 221 16.53 15.55 -17.58
C MET A 221 17.80 16.20 -18.16
N ILE A 222 18.99 15.77 -17.76
CA ILE A 222 20.26 16.29 -18.31
C ILE A 222 20.39 15.92 -19.78
N ILE A 223 20.12 14.65 -20.13
CA ILE A 223 20.20 14.17 -21.51
C ILE A 223 19.20 14.95 -22.38
N PHE A 224 17.96 15.10 -21.92
CA PHE A 224 16.92 15.86 -22.61
C PHE A 224 17.32 17.33 -22.80
N ALA A 225 17.88 17.98 -21.77
CA ALA A 225 18.34 19.37 -21.88
C ALA A 225 19.46 19.55 -22.93
N ILE A 226 20.39 18.59 -23.00
CA ILE A 226 21.45 18.59 -24.02
C ILE A 226 20.85 18.42 -25.42
N LEU A 227 19.94 17.44 -25.59
CA LEU A 227 19.27 17.20 -26.88
C LEU A 227 18.46 18.42 -27.32
N ALA A 228 17.67 19.01 -26.43
CA ALA A 228 16.88 20.20 -26.70
C ALA A 228 17.77 21.39 -27.12
N SER A 229 18.93 21.60 -26.47
CA SER A 229 19.87 22.67 -26.85
C SER A 229 20.48 22.50 -28.24
N ARG A 230 20.54 21.26 -28.74
CA ARG A 230 21.11 20.92 -30.06
C ARG A 230 20.04 20.72 -31.12
N TYR A 231 18.76 20.76 -30.75
CA TYR A 231 17.66 20.55 -31.68
C TYR A 231 17.43 21.78 -32.54
N LYS A 232 17.44 21.59 -33.86
CA LYS A 232 17.11 22.64 -34.82
C LYS A 232 15.61 22.58 -35.11
N TYR A 233 14.89 23.58 -34.65
CA TYR A 233 13.47 23.73 -34.92
C TYR A 233 13.23 23.82 -36.43
N ILE A 234 12.38 22.95 -36.95
CA ILE A 234 11.85 23.09 -38.30
C ILE A 234 10.69 24.07 -38.15
N GLY A 235 10.90 25.31 -38.60
CA GLY A 235 9.85 26.32 -38.65
C GLY A 235 8.70 25.78 -39.50
N ASP A 236 7.47 26.12 -39.10
CA ASP A 236 6.27 25.77 -39.82
C ASP A 236 6.48 26.11 -41.30
N GLN A 237 6.70 25.09 -42.13
CA GLN A 237 6.30 25.24 -43.51
C GLN A 237 4.80 25.37 -43.39
N GLU A 238 4.30 26.59 -43.57
CA GLU A 238 2.98 26.76 -44.15
C GLU A 238 2.90 25.70 -45.24
N GLU A 239 2.18 24.60 -44.98
CA GLU A 239 1.67 23.80 -46.07
C GLU A 239 0.80 24.78 -46.81
N ASP A 240 1.42 25.39 -47.81
CA ASP A 240 0.82 26.20 -48.82
C ASP A 240 -0.13 25.25 -49.56
N CYS A 241 -1.32 25.04 -48.96
CA CYS A 241 -2.45 24.43 -49.63
C CYS A 241 -3.01 25.34 -50.73
N THR A 242 -2.29 26.41 -51.12
CA THR A 242 -2.38 26.99 -52.46
C THR A 242 -1.40 26.35 -53.45
N ALA A 243 -1.09 25.06 -53.31
CA ALA A 243 -0.82 24.24 -54.50
C ALA A 243 -2.08 24.29 -55.38
N GLY A 244 -2.08 25.18 -56.36
CA GLY A 244 -3.19 25.42 -57.27
C GLY A 244 -3.79 24.11 -57.75
N ILE A 245 -5.02 23.84 -57.30
CA ILE A 245 -5.90 22.91 -57.98
C ILE A 245 -6.15 23.54 -59.34
N ASP A 246 -5.39 23.13 -60.34
CA ASP A 246 -5.75 23.32 -61.74
C ASP A 246 -7.03 22.51 -61.97
N ILE A 247 -8.17 23.17 -61.78
CA ILE A 247 -9.51 22.70 -62.16
C ILE A 247 -9.63 22.74 -63.69
N THR A 248 -8.79 21.99 -64.38
CA THR A 248 -9.06 21.55 -65.75
C THR A 248 -9.31 20.05 -65.72
N PRO A 249 -10.57 19.59 -65.92
CA PRO A 249 -10.89 18.18 -65.88
C PRO A 249 -10.22 17.48 -67.07
N THR A 250 -9.23 16.65 -66.81
CA THR A 250 -8.45 15.97 -67.87
C THR A 250 -9.13 14.73 -68.44
N LYS A 251 -10.30 14.29 -67.94
CA LYS A 251 -11.11 13.23 -68.57
C LYS A 251 -12.60 13.42 -68.28
N PRO A 252 -13.49 13.33 -69.28
CA PRO A 252 -14.93 13.29 -69.04
C PRO A 252 -15.24 11.98 -68.30
N GLY A 253 -15.72 12.13 -67.05
CA GLY A 253 -16.26 11.01 -66.27
C GLY A 253 -17.48 10.43 -66.96
N ARG A 254 -17.66 9.11 -66.86
CA ARG A 254 -18.82 8.41 -67.42
C ARG A 254 -19.98 8.60 -66.43
N ASP A 255 -21.01 9.31 -66.84
CA ASP A 255 -22.18 9.58 -66.02
C ASP A 255 -22.89 8.26 -65.65
N ASN A 256 -23.28 8.11 -64.38
CA ASN A 256 -24.08 6.99 -63.90
C ASN A 256 -25.54 7.20 -64.31
N GLU A 257 -26.01 6.45 -65.31
CA GLU A 257 -27.37 6.53 -65.88
C GLU A 257 -28.50 6.31 -64.85
N GLY A 258 -28.21 5.75 -63.66
CA GLY A 258 -29.20 5.48 -62.62
C GLY A 258 -29.62 6.68 -61.76
N PHE A 259 -28.98 7.85 -61.89
CA PHE A 259 -29.28 9.02 -61.06
C PHE A 259 -30.18 10.07 -61.75
N ALA A 260 -30.36 9.99 -63.07
CA ALA A 260 -31.10 10.99 -63.83
C ALA A 260 -32.63 10.83 -63.77
N ASP A 261 -33.14 9.63 -63.46
CA ASP A 261 -34.59 9.36 -63.52
C ASP A 261 -35.35 9.81 -62.25
N ASP A 262 -34.67 10.10 -61.14
CA ASP A 262 -35.30 10.47 -59.86
C ASP A 262 -35.62 11.97 -59.74
N GLU A 263 -35.02 12.85 -60.55
CA GLU A 263 -35.25 14.30 -60.47
C GLU A 263 -36.46 14.80 -61.28
N THR A 264 -37.15 13.94 -62.05
CA THR A 264 -38.29 14.36 -62.89
C THR A 264 -39.67 14.07 -62.28
N LYS A 265 -39.74 13.67 -61.01
CA LYS A 265 -41.00 13.39 -60.30
C LYS A 265 -41.17 14.19 -59.01
N PHE A 266 -40.99 15.51 -59.06
CA PHE A 266 -41.65 16.45 -58.13
C PHE A 266 -42.01 17.75 -58.84
#